data_AF-A0A2J5HRT2-F1
#
_entry.id   AF-A0A2J5HRT2-F1
#
_cell.length_a   1.000
_cell.length_b   1.000
_cell.length_c   1.000
_cell.angle_alpha   90.00
_cell.angle_beta   90.00
_cell.angle_gamma   90.00
#
_symmetry.space_group_name_H-M   'P 1'
#
loop_
_entity.id
_entity.type
_entity.pdbx_description
1 polymer ?
#
loop_
_entity_poly.entity_id
_entity_poly.type
_entity_poly.pdbx_seq_one_letter_code
_entity_poly.pdbx_strand_id
1 'polypeptide(L)'
;MYAVKSLQFLILSLVTSTALAKTITVGIGTSEASRPLHVPLGECTDVDEEEVFTLDLKQPCRAFTGVMCTGRTILLNPGEHTSETPVPVGSLLCE
;
A
#
# COMPACT_ATOMS: atom_id res chain seq x y z
N MET A 1 -6.37 -7.20 62.51
CA MET A 1 -6.35 -6.58 61.17
C MET A 1 -5.49 -7.47 60.27
N TYR A 2 -6.10 -8.33 59.46
CA TYR A 2 -5.36 -9.20 58.54
C TYR A 2 -5.48 -8.60 57.13
N ALA A 3 -4.36 -8.11 56.62
CA ALA A 3 -4.25 -7.44 55.34
C ALA A 3 -4.35 -8.46 54.20
N VAL A 4 -5.46 -8.43 53.46
CA VAL A 4 -5.65 -9.23 52.25
C VAL A 4 -5.07 -8.43 51.09
N LYS A 5 -3.85 -8.75 50.67
CA LYS A 5 -3.19 -8.13 49.51
C LYS A 5 -3.64 -8.85 48.24
N SER A 6 -4.79 -8.46 47.72
CA SER A 6 -5.32 -8.89 46.41
C SER A 6 -4.42 -8.32 45.31
N LEU A 7 -3.56 -9.18 44.76
CA LEU A 7 -2.72 -8.86 43.61
C LEU A 7 -3.56 -9.05 42.34
N GLN A 8 -4.13 -7.95 41.86
CA GLN A 8 -4.91 -7.91 40.63
C GLN A 8 -4.00 -8.21 39.43
N PHE A 9 -4.21 -9.37 38.80
CA PHE A 9 -3.66 -9.72 37.49
C PHE A 9 -4.38 -8.88 36.43
N LEU A 10 -3.72 -7.81 35.99
CA LEU A 10 -4.16 -6.99 34.84
C LEU A 10 -3.80 -7.75 33.55
N ILE A 11 -4.73 -8.56 33.05
CA ILE A 11 -4.60 -9.25 31.77
C ILE A 11 -4.94 -8.25 30.67
N LEU A 12 -3.91 -7.66 30.06
CA LEU A 12 -4.04 -6.77 28.91
C LEU A 12 -4.30 -7.62 27.65
N SER A 13 -5.56 -7.93 27.38
CA SER A 13 -5.97 -8.60 26.14
C SER A 13 -5.86 -7.62 24.97
N LEU A 14 -4.74 -7.65 24.27
CA LEU A 14 -4.52 -6.94 23.02
C LEU A 14 -5.33 -7.64 21.91
N VAL A 15 -6.56 -7.19 21.68
CA VAL A 15 -7.35 -7.65 20.54
C VAL A 15 -6.77 -7.01 19.28
N THR A 16 -5.91 -7.74 18.58
CA THR A 16 -5.47 -7.34 17.24
C THR A 16 -6.61 -7.64 16.27
N SER A 17 -7.38 -6.61 15.93
CA SER A 17 -8.36 -6.67 14.85
C SER A 17 -7.64 -6.96 13.53
N THR A 18 -7.70 -8.21 13.05
CA THR A 18 -7.26 -8.54 11.69
C THR A 18 -8.30 -8.01 10.72
N ALA A 19 -8.15 -6.76 10.29
CA ALA A 19 -8.91 -6.27 9.15
C ALA A 19 -8.54 -7.14 7.94
N LEU A 20 -9.53 -7.79 7.32
CA LEU A 20 -9.32 -8.53 6.08
C LEU A 20 -9.02 -7.50 4.99
N ALA A 21 -7.73 -7.31 4.66
CA ALA A 21 -7.32 -6.35 3.64
C ALA A 21 -7.91 -6.78 2.29
N LYS A 22 -8.79 -5.95 1.75
CA LYS A 22 -9.35 -6.15 0.41
C LYS A 22 -8.24 -5.83 -0.59
N THR A 23 -7.89 -6.76 -1.47
CA THR A 23 -6.84 -6.57 -2.48
C THR A 23 -7.45 -6.10 -3.79
N ILE A 24 -6.78 -5.16 -4.47
CA ILE A 24 -7.12 -4.73 -5.83
C ILE A 24 -6.00 -5.07 -6.80
N THR A 25 -6.30 -5.04 -8.09
CA THR A 25 -5.31 -5.22 -9.15
C THR A 25 -5.01 -3.89 -9.81
N VAL A 26 -3.72 -3.54 -9.85
CA VAL A 26 -3.15 -2.40 -10.57
C VAL A 26 -2.39 -2.93 -11.79
N GLY A 27 -2.65 -2.39 -12.97
CA GLY A 27 -1.84 -2.70 -14.16
C GLY A 27 -0.59 -1.82 -14.18
N ILE A 28 0.59 -2.42 -14.37
CA ILE A 28 1.86 -1.71 -14.51
C ILE A 28 2.43 -2.05 -15.88
N GLY A 29 2.71 -1.02 -16.68
CA GLY A 29 3.38 -1.13 -17.97
C GLY A 29 4.78 -0.57 -17.91
N THR A 30 5.77 -1.40 -18.20
CA THR A 30 7.18 -1.00 -18.42
C THR A 30 7.55 -1.13 -19.90
N SER A 31 8.79 -0.79 -20.24
CA SER A 31 9.34 -0.99 -21.59
C SER A 31 9.39 -2.47 -21.99
N GLU A 32 9.52 -3.38 -21.03
CA GLU A 32 9.64 -4.81 -21.26
C GLU A 32 8.28 -5.52 -21.34
N ALA A 33 7.37 -5.22 -20.39
CA ALA A 33 6.10 -5.91 -20.29
C ALA A 33 5.05 -5.14 -19.48
N SER A 34 3.78 -5.49 -19.71
CA SER A 34 2.67 -5.10 -18.85
C SER A 34 2.26 -6.25 -17.94
N ARG A 35 2.17 -5.99 -16.63
CA ARG A 35 1.82 -7.00 -15.63
C ARG A 35 0.81 -6.50 -14.59
N PRO A 36 -0.03 -7.39 -14.05
CA PRO A 36 -0.87 -7.07 -12.90
C PRO A 36 -0.04 -7.07 -11.60
N LEU A 37 -0.31 -6.11 -10.73
CA LEU A 37 0.16 -6.05 -9.35
C LEU A 37 -1.03 -6.07 -8.40
N HIS A 38 -0.95 -6.91 -7.37
CA HIS A 38 -1.98 -6.99 -6.35
C HIS A 38 -1.61 -6.09 -5.16
N VAL A 39 -2.45 -5.08 -4.89
CA VAL A 39 -2.22 -4.08 -3.85
C VAL A 39 -3.34 -4.21 -2.79
N PRO A 40 -3.03 -4.53 -1.53
CA PRO A 40 -4.00 -4.48 -0.45
C PRO A 40 -4.43 -3.04 -0.17
N LEU A 41 -5.74 -2.80 -0.05
CA LEU A 41 -6.27 -1.48 0.29
C LEU A 41 -5.81 -1.06 1.68
N GLY A 42 -5.38 0.19 1.79
CA GLY A 42 -4.85 0.77 3.04
C GLY A 42 -3.45 0.31 3.42
N GLU A 43 -2.79 -0.54 2.61
CA GLU A 43 -1.42 -0.98 2.84
C GLU A 43 -0.47 -0.49 1.75
N CYS A 44 0.78 -0.22 2.14
CA CYS A 44 1.81 0.14 1.19
C CYS A 44 2.36 -1.11 0.50
N THR A 45 2.40 -1.12 -0.83
CA THR A 45 2.97 -2.21 -1.62
C THR A 45 4.16 -1.70 -2.41
N ASP A 46 5.32 -2.32 -2.20
CA ASP A 46 6.53 -2.02 -2.95
C ASP A 46 6.41 -2.53 -4.39
N VAL A 47 6.89 -1.69 -5.31
CA VAL A 47 6.93 -1.94 -6.75
C VAL A 47 8.38 -1.94 -7.22
N ASP A 48 9.16 -0.96 -6.76
CA ASP A 48 10.58 -0.75 -7.04
C ASP A 48 10.92 -0.82 -8.54
N GLU A 49 10.19 -0.05 -9.35
CA GLU A 49 10.37 0.04 -10.80
C GLU A 49 10.86 1.43 -11.20
N GLU A 50 11.98 1.50 -11.92
CA GLU A 50 12.57 2.77 -12.35
C GLU A 50 11.91 3.33 -13.63
N GLU A 51 11.39 2.45 -14.49
CA GLU A 51 10.87 2.80 -15.82
C GLU A 51 9.40 2.38 -16.02
N VAL A 52 8.48 3.06 -15.33
CA VAL A 52 7.04 2.87 -15.54
C VAL A 52 6.49 3.88 -16.55
N PHE A 53 5.81 3.37 -17.57
CA PHE A 53 5.15 4.18 -18.60
C PHE A 53 3.64 4.28 -18.38
N THR A 54 3.03 3.22 -17.87
CA THR A 54 1.58 3.14 -17.72
C THR A 54 1.18 2.57 -16.36
N LEU A 55 0.17 3.19 -15.74
CA LEU A 55 -0.54 2.66 -14.58
C LEU A 55 -2.05 2.59 -14.88
N ASP A 56 -2.65 1.40 -14.77
CA ASP A 56 -4.11 1.22 -14.84
C ASP A 56 -4.66 0.95 -13.44
N LEU A 57 -5.45 1.90 -12.93
CA LEU A 57 -5.96 1.91 -11.56
C LEU A 57 -7.48 1.74 -11.54
N LYS A 58 -7.99 0.82 -10.72
CA LYS A 58 -9.45 0.64 -10.52
C LYS A 58 -10.03 1.49 -9.39
N GLN A 59 -9.18 2.00 -8.50
CA GLN A 59 -9.53 2.86 -7.37
C GLN A 59 -8.46 3.96 -7.24
N PRO A 60 -8.73 5.04 -6.48
CA PRO A 60 -7.71 6.04 -6.21
C PRO A 60 -6.49 5.40 -5.55
N CYS A 61 -5.32 5.65 -6.12
CA CYS A 61 -4.06 5.17 -5.57
C CYS A 61 -3.04 6.30 -5.52
N ARG A 62 -2.26 6.29 -4.45
CA ARG A 62 -1.14 7.18 -4.26
C ARG A 62 0.13 6.46 -4.69
N ALA A 63 0.79 6.99 -5.71
CA ALA A 63 2.09 6.52 -6.16
C ALA A 63 3.21 7.28 -5.45
N PHE A 64 4.28 6.56 -5.13
CA PHE A 64 5.46 7.07 -4.46
C PHE A 64 6.71 6.76 -5.29
N THR A 65 7.66 7.69 -5.32
CA THR A 65 8.93 7.47 -6.03
C THR A 65 9.88 6.56 -5.26
N GLY A 66 9.71 6.41 -3.94
CA GLY A 66 10.51 5.52 -3.10
C GLY A 66 9.69 4.35 -2.57
N VAL A 67 10.38 3.26 -2.20
CA VAL A 67 9.78 2.11 -1.51
C VAL A 67 9.21 2.52 -0.14
N MET A 68 8.38 1.66 0.45
CA MET A 68 7.76 1.85 1.77
C MET A 68 6.97 3.17 1.87
N CYS A 69 6.41 3.64 0.75
CA CYS A 69 5.59 4.85 0.65
C CYS A 69 6.37 6.11 1.09
N THR A 70 7.60 6.22 0.59
CA THR A 70 8.51 7.34 0.87
C THR A 70 8.79 8.19 -0.37
N GLY A 71 9.41 9.35 -0.16
CA GLY A 71 9.80 10.25 -1.26
C GLY A 71 8.65 11.10 -1.81
N ARG A 72 8.73 11.43 -3.11
CA ARG A 72 7.70 12.25 -3.78
C ARG A 72 6.48 11.41 -4.05
N THR A 73 5.30 12.03 -3.99
CA THR A 73 4.04 11.32 -4.16
C THR A 73 3.03 12.10 -5.00
N ILE A 74 2.15 11.37 -5.65
CA ILE A 74 0.99 11.89 -6.36
C ILE A 74 -0.22 10.99 -6.12
N LEU A 75 -1.39 11.61 -5.95
CA LEU A 75 -2.66 10.89 -5.92
C LEU A 75 -3.19 10.78 -7.36
N LEU A 76 -3.43 9.55 -7.79
CA LEU A 76 -3.96 9.22 -9.11
C LEU A 76 -5.40 8.73 -8.96
N ASN A 77 -6.28 9.28 -9.78
CA ASN A 77 -7.68 8.85 -9.86
C ASN A 77 -7.77 7.50 -10.61
N PRO A 78 -8.90 6.77 -10.49
CA PRO A 78 -9.14 5.57 -11.29
C PRO A 78 -9.04 5.87 -12.79
N GLY A 79 -8.44 4.96 -13.54
CA GLY A 79 -8.21 5.08 -14.97
C GLY A 79 -6.79 4.69 -15.37
N GLU A 80 -6.53 4.79 -16.67
CA GLU A 80 -5.20 4.58 -17.26
C GLU A 80 -4.43 5.91 -17.27
N HIS A 81 -3.22 5.89 -16.72
CA HIS A 81 -2.27 7.00 -16.71
C HIS A 81 -1.07 6.58 -17.53
N THR A 82 -0.87 7.22 -18.67
CA THR A 82 0.25 6.93 -19.58
C THR A 82 1.13 8.17 -19.72
N SER A 83 2.45 7.97 -19.71
CA SER A 83 3.45 9.02 -19.84
C SER A 83 4.40 8.71 -21.00
N GLU A 84 4.76 9.73 -21.78
CA GLU A 84 5.76 9.59 -22.85
C GLU A 84 7.17 9.36 -22.28
N THR A 85 7.47 9.95 -21.13
CA THR A 85 8.72 9.75 -20.40
C THR A 85 8.50 8.80 -19.23
N PRO A 86 9.36 7.78 -19.03
CA PRO A 86 9.20 6.86 -17.91
C PRO A 86 9.31 7.60 -16.58
N VAL A 87 8.56 7.13 -15.59
CA VAL A 87 8.60 7.64 -14.23
C VAL A 87 8.95 6.53 -13.24
N PRO A 88 9.77 6.83 -12.21
CA PRO A 88 10.06 5.86 -11.18
C PRO A 88 8.86 5.69 -10.23
N VAL A 89 8.49 4.45 -9.97
CA VAL A 89 7.44 4.06 -9.02
C VAL A 89 8.03 3.08 -8.03
N GLY A 90 8.35 3.58 -6.83
CA GLY A 90 8.89 2.79 -5.74
C GLY A 90 7.81 2.01 -4.99
N SER A 91 6.65 2.61 -4.73
CA SER A 91 5.55 1.94 -4.05
C SER A 91 4.17 2.56 -4.35
N LEU A 92 3.11 1.82 -4.01
CA LEU A 92 1.71 2.21 -4.19
C LEU A 92 0.92 2.01 -2.89
N LEU A 93 -0.04 2.91 -2.65
CA LEU A 93 -1.04 2.82 -1.57
C LEU A 93 -2.41 3.14 -2.15
N CYS A 94 -3.38 2.24 -2.03
CA CYS A 94 -4.71 2.40 -2.64
C CYS A 94 -5.82 2.45 -1.58
N GLU A 95 -6.90 3.20 -1.88
CA GLU A 95 -8.06 3.43 -1.00
C GLU A 95 -9.34 2.68 -1.43
#